data_AF-A0A973FVB4-F1
#
_entry.id   AF-A0A973FVB4-F1
#
_cell.length_a   1.000
_cell.length_b   1.000
_cell.length_c   1.000
_cell.angle_alpha   90.00
_cell.angle_beta   90.00
_cell.angle_gamma   90.00
#
_symmetry.space_group_name_H-M   'P 1'
#
loop_
_entity.id
_entity.type
_entity.pdbx_description
1 polymer ?
#
loop_
_entity_poly.entity_id
_entity_poly.type
_entity_poly.pdbx_seq_one_letter_code
_entity_poly.pdbx_strand_id
1 'polypeptide(L)' 'MIVTDNAGICQVCKKKQSVVLCDGCEMALCEDCRIFDIWSSGCGHGVARAFCPVCFDDIDINPFSGKID' A
#
# COMPACT_ATOMS: atom_id res chain seq x y z
N MET A 1 0.72 5.68 5.80
CA MET A 1 -0.53 5.64 5.02
C MET A 1 -1.08 7.04 4.80
N ILE A 2 -1.13 7.48 3.54
CA ILE A 2 -1.70 8.76 3.13
C ILE A 2 -3.09 8.49 2.53
N VAL A 3 -4.14 8.80 3.28
CA VAL A 3 -5.53 8.74 2.81
C VAL A 3 -5.84 10.07 2.11
N THR A 4 -6.48 10.00 0.94
CA THR A 4 -6.74 11.18 0.13
C THR A 4 -7.97 10.98 -0.74
N ASP A 5 -8.86 11.96 -0.68
CA ASP A 5 -10.13 11.95 -1.41
C ASP A 5 -9.93 12.45 -2.86
N ASN A 6 -8.79 13.08 -3.14
CA ASN A 6 -8.48 13.81 -4.37
C ASN A 6 -7.28 13.25 -5.16
N ALA A 7 -6.82 12.03 -4.90
CA ALA A 7 -5.74 11.42 -5.67
C ALA A 7 -6.14 10.96 -7.09
N GLY A 8 -7.36 11.27 -7.52
CA GLY A 8 -7.87 10.94 -8.85
C GLY A 8 -8.13 9.45 -9.04
N ILE A 9 -8.10 8.99 -10.28
CA ILE A 9 -8.45 7.61 -10.64
C ILE A 9 -7.30 6.65 -10.31
N CYS A 10 -7.63 5.47 -9.79
CA CYS A 10 -6.67 4.45 -9.40
C CYS A 10 -5.69 4.15 -10.53
N GLN A 11 -4.41 4.24 -10.22
CA GLN A 11 -3.35 4.08 -11.20
C GLN A 11 -3.04 2.61 -11.55
N VAL A 12 -3.62 1.65 -10.83
CA VAL A 12 -3.55 0.21 -11.14
C VAL A 12 -4.68 -0.20 -12.09
N CYS A 13 -5.95 -0.11 -11.66
CA CYS A 13 -7.07 -0.60 -12.46
C CYS A 13 -7.67 0.42 -13.43
N LYS A 14 -7.40 1.72 -13.23
CA LYS A 14 -7.95 2.84 -14.03
C LYS A 14 -9.49 2.93 -14.05
N LYS A 15 -10.18 2.28 -13.10
CA LYS A 15 -11.65 2.16 -13.08
C LYS A 15 -12.35 2.89 -11.93
N LYS A 16 -11.73 2.93 -10.76
CA LYS A 16 -12.32 3.47 -9.52
C LYS A 16 -11.55 4.69 -9.02
N GLN A 17 -12.22 5.53 -8.23
CA GLN A 17 -11.56 6.62 -7.49
C GLN A 17 -10.53 6.05 -6.51
N SER A 18 -9.41 6.72 -6.39
CA SER A 18 -8.37 6.40 -5.42
C SER A 18 -8.74 6.92 -4.04
N VAL A 19 -8.34 6.19 -3.01
CA VAL A 19 -8.62 6.53 -1.60
C VAL A 19 -7.35 6.59 -0.75
N VAL A 20 -6.23 6.07 -1.27
CA VAL A 20 -4.94 6.01 -0.59
C VAL A 20 -3.81 6.10 -1.60
N LEU A 21 -2.65 6.61 -1.18
CA LEU A 21 -1.41 6.50 -1.95
C LEU A 21 -0.59 5.29 -1.48
N CYS A 22 0.08 4.63 -2.41
CA CYS A 22 1.05 3.57 -2.11
C CYS A 22 2.16 4.12 -1.21
N ASP A 23 2.41 3.49 -0.06
CA ASP A 23 3.49 3.87 0.86
C ASP A 23 4.91 3.60 0.27
N GLY A 24 5.02 2.87 -0.85
CA GLY A 24 6.30 2.58 -1.52
C GLY A 24 6.63 3.45 -2.74
N CYS A 25 5.62 3.82 -3.55
CA CYS A 25 5.83 4.55 -4.81
C CYS A 25 4.84 5.70 -5.05
N GLU A 26 4.04 6.04 -4.03
CA GLU A 26 3.07 7.14 -4.02
C GLU A 26 1.94 7.05 -5.06
N MET A 27 1.85 5.95 -5.82
CA MET A 27 0.79 5.80 -6.81
C MET A 27 -0.60 5.75 -6.14
N ALA A 28 -1.59 6.33 -6.80
CA ALA A 28 -2.95 6.41 -6.29
C ALA A 28 -3.69 5.06 -6.42
N LEU A 29 -4.27 4.55 -5.33
CA LEU A 29 -4.89 3.23 -5.24
C LEU A 29 -6.36 3.32 -4.81
N CYS A 30 -7.24 2.60 -5.49
CA CYS A 30 -8.60 2.37 -5.03
C CYS A 30 -8.65 1.30 -3.94
N GLU A 31 -9.85 1.08 -3.41
CA GLU A 31 -10.10 0.11 -2.35
C GLU A 31 -9.82 -1.35 -2.69
N ASP A 32 -9.90 -1.72 -3.97
CA ASP A 32 -9.65 -3.10 -4.41
C ASP A 32 -8.17 -3.33 -4.75
N CYS A 33 -7.45 -2.27 -5.14
CA CYS A 33 -6.07 -2.39 -5.64
C CYS A 33 -5.01 -2.09 -4.57
N ARG A 34 -5.42 -1.59 -3.41
CA ARG A 34 -4.53 -1.45 -2.25
C ARG A 34 -4.40 -2.77 -1.51
N ILE A 35 -3.19 -3.10 -1.07
CA ILE A 35 -2.92 -4.22 -0.18
C ILE A 35 -2.47 -3.62 1.14
N PHE A 36 -3.13 -3.99 2.24
CA PHE A 36 -2.73 -3.54 3.57
C PHE A 36 -1.72 -4.50 4.19
N ASP A 37 -0.76 -3.92 4.89
CA ASP A 37 0.18 -4.67 5.73
C ASP A 37 0.38 -3.93 7.07
N ILE A 38 0.82 -4.66 8.09
CA ILE A 38 1.08 -4.12 9.42
C ILE A 38 2.56 -4.28 9.73
N TRP A 39 3.26 -3.15 9.71
CA TRP A 39 4.65 -3.10 10.12
C TRP A 39 4.72 -3.04 11.63
N SER A 40 5.11 -4.17 12.22
CA SER A 40 5.22 -4.31 13.66
C SER A 40 6.57 -3.79 14.12
N SER A 41 6.56 -2.87 15.07
CA SER A 41 7.72 -2.47 15.87
C SER A 41 7.59 -3.08 17.27
N GLY A 42 8.73 -3.26 17.95
CA GLY A 42 8.76 -3.85 19.30
C GLY A 42 7.82 -3.15 20.28
N CYS A 43 7.47 -3.86 21.37
CA CYS A 43 6.48 -3.44 22.38
C CYS A 43 5.02 -3.34 21.89
N GLY A 44 4.65 -4.07 20.82
CA GLY A 44 3.25 -4.22 20.40
C GLY A 44 2.70 -3.06 19.57
N HIS A 45 3.56 -2.18 19.05
CA HIS A 45 3.13 -1.09 18.16
C HIS A 45 3.17 -1.54 16.70
N GLY A 46 2.01 -1.54 16.04
CA GLY A 46 1.90 -1.76 14.59
C GLY A 46 1.58 -0.46 13.85
N VAL A 47 2.23 -0.23 12.70
CA VAL A 47 1.88 0.84 11.76
C VAL A 47 1.25 0.22 10.53
N ALA A 48 0.02 0.62 10.21
CA ALA A 48 -0.64 0.19 8.99
C ALA A 48 -0.01 0.87 7.75
N ARG A 49 0.27 0.07 6.73
CA ARG A 49 0.79 0.48 5.43
C ARG A 49 -0.15 0.03 4.32
N ALA A 50 -0.19 0.77 3.23
CA ALA A 50 -0.93 0.44 2.03
C ALA A 50 0.01 0.39 0.82
N PHE A 51 0.05 -0.71 0.10
CA PHE A 51 0.92 -0.91 -1.05
C PHE A 51 0.13 -1.23 -2.31
N CYS A 52 0.71 -0.94 -3.48
CA CYS A 52 0.28 -1.54 -4.73
C CYS A 52 0.81 -2.98 -4.84
N PRO A 53 0.29 -3.83 -5.75
CA PRO A 53 0.75 -5.21 -5.86
C PRO A 53 2.25 -5.37 -6.07
N VAL A 54 2.87 -4.45 -6.82
CA VAL A 54 4.32 -4.49 -7.08
C VAL A 54 5.11 -4.17 -5.81
N CYS A 55 4.79 -3.07 -5.13
CA CYS A 55 5.49 -2.67 -3.91
C CYS A 55 5.21 -3.59 -2.71
N PHE A 56 4.08 -4.28 -2.70
CA PHE A 56 3.79 -5.28 -1.68
C PHE A 56 4.74 -6.48 -1.78
N ASP A 57 5.09 -6.86 -3.00
CA ASP A 57 5.88 -8.05 -3.33
C ASP A 57 7.40 -7.81 -3.40
N ASP A 58 7.82 -6.55 -3.32
CA ASP A 58 9.23 -6.13 -3.36
C ASP A 58 9.78 -6.09 -1.94
N ILE A 59 10.73 -6.97 -1.60
CA ILE A 59 11.28 -7.10 -0.25
C ILE A 59 12.08 -5.85 0.18
N ASP A 60 12.65 -5.11 -0.77
CA ASP A 60 13.39 -3.89 -0.49
C ASP A 60 12.44 -2.73 -0.12
N ILE A 61 11.16 -2.83 -0.51
CA ILE A 61 10.10 -1.86 -0.20
C ILE A 61 9.23 -2.33 0.98
N ASN A 62 8.77 -3.58 0.96
CA ASN A 62 7.96 -4.20 1.99
C ASN A 62 8.66 -5.44 2.61
N PRO A 63 9.52 -5.25 3.61
CA PRO A 63 10.21 -6.35 4.28
C PRO A 63 9.27 -7.23 5.14
N PHE A 64 8.01 -6.82 5.31
CA PHE A 64 6.99 -7.55 6.10
C PHE A 64 6.03 -8.37 5.23
N SER A 65 6.18 -8.34 3.90
CA SER A 65 5.28 -9.01 2.95
C SER A 65 5.12 -10.50 3.16
N GLY A 66 6.06 -11.13 3.88
CA GLY A 66 6.10 -12.57 4.12
C GLY A 66 6.41 -13.37 2.85
N LYS A 67 6.81 -12.72 1.76
CA LYS A 67 7.25 -13.37 0.54
C LYS A 67 8.61 -14.04 0.80
N ILE A 68 8.65 -15.35 0.59
CA ILE A 68 9.87 -16.15 0.63
C ILE A 68 10.24 -16.39 -0.84
N ASP A 69 11.47 -16.03 -1.23
CA ASP A 69 12.00 -16.25 -2.58
C ASP A 69 12.00 -17.72 -3.01
#